data_AF-A0A822DLD3-F1
#
_entry.id   AF-A0A822DLD3-F1
#
_cell.length_a   1.000
_cell.length_b   1.000
_cell.length_c   1.000
_cell.angle_alpha   90.00
_cell.angle_beta   90.00
_cell.angle_gamma   90.00
#
_symmetry.space_group_name_H-M   'P 1'
#
loop_
_entity.id
_entity.type
_entity.pdbx_description
1 polymer ?
#
loop_
_entity_poly.entity_id
_entity_poly.type
_entity_poly.pdbx_seq_one_letter_code
_entity_poly.pdbx_strand_id
1 'polypeptide(L)' 'TSVPDDILRYTRTLEELLLDANQLQDLPRGVYRLTQLRRLTFSDNEIQRILPEIGQLVNLE' A
#
# COMPACT_ATOMS: atom_id res chain seq x y z
N THR A 1 12.35 5.35 4.11
CA THR A 1 11.28 5.14 5.11
C THR A 1 10.51 3.88 4.76
N SER A 2 9.91 3.20 5.74
CA SER A 2 9.05 2.02 5.51
C SER A 2 7.68 2.26 6.09
N VAL A 3 6.62 1.79 5.42
CA VAL A 3 5.28 1.80 6.00
C VAL A 3 5.26 0.80 7.19
N PRO A 4 4.81 1.20 8.38
CA PRO A 4 4.80 0.33 9.55
C PRO A 4 3.79 -0.81 9.40
N ASP A 5 4.02 -1.96 10.02
CA ASP A 5 3.06 -3.08 9.95
C ASP A 5 1.74 -2.82 10.69
N ASP A 6 1.64 -1.76 11.49
CA ASP A 6 0.40 -1.40 12.22
C ASP A 6 -0.79 -1.08 11.29
N ILE A 7 -0.55 -0.71 10.03
CA ILE A 7 -1.61 -0.56 9.02
C ILE A 7 -2.37 -1.89 8.77
N LEU A 8 -1.76 -3.04 9.07
CA LEU A 8 -2.42 -4.35 8.98
C LEU A 8 -3.67 -4.46 9.87
N ARG A 9 -3.75 -3.67 10.95
CA ARG A 9 -4.95 -3.61 11.80
C ARG A 9 -6.17 -3.10 11.04
N TYR A 10 -5.95 -2.30 10.00
CA TYR A 10 -7.00 -1.69 9.17
C TYR A 10 -7.27 -2.45 7.87
N THR A 11 -6.78 -3.69 7.72
CA THR A 11 -6.99 -4.53 6.52
C THR A 11 -8.43 -4.70 6.06
N ARG A 12 -9.39 -4.56 6.98
CA ARG A 12 -10.84 -4.69 6.71
C ARG A 12 -11.60 -3.37 6.65
N THR A 13 -10.92 -2.24 6.88
CA THR A 13 -11.58 -0.92 6.99
C THR A 13 -10.89 0.16 6.18
N LEU A 14 -9.64 -0.04 5.77
CA LEU A 14 -8.88 0.96 5.05
C LEU A 14 -9.28 0.94 3.57
N GLU A 15 -9.89 2.03 3.12
CA GLU A 15 -10.30 2.22 1.73
C GLU A 15 -9.29 3.06 0.95
N GLU A 16 -8.59 3.98 1.60
CA GLU A 16 -7.66 4.89 0.94
C GLU A 16 -6.32 4.91 1.68
N LEU A 17 -5.24 4.70 0.93
CA LEU A 17 -3.87 4.78 1.43
C LEU A 17 -3.08 5.74 0.56
N LEU A 18 -2.78 6.91 1.14
CA LEU A 18 -2.02 7.96 0.49
C LEU A 18 -0.61 7.99 1.10
N LEU A 19 0.38 7.66 0.28
CA LEU A 19 1.79 7.60 0.64
C LEU A 19 2.62 8.56 -0.20
N ASP A 20 1.99 9.53 -0.87
CA ASP A 20 2.68 10.45 -1.76
C ASP A 20 3.78 11.27 -1.05
N ALA A 21 4.80 11.68 -1.79
CA ALA A 21 5.92 12.50 -1.30
C ALA A 21 6.66 11.89 -0.09
N ASN A 22 6.89 10.58 -0.14
CA ASN A 22 7.70 9.88 0.86
C ASN A 22 8.98 9.31 0.23
N GLN A 23 9.92 8.87 1.06
CA GLN A 23 11.14 8.18 0.61
C GLN A 23 10.97 6.67 0.77
N LEU A 24 9.83 6.12 0.32
CA LEU A 24 9.60 4.67 0.33
C LEU A 24 10.37 4.05 -0.82
N GLN A 25 11.20 3.06 -0.52
CA GLN A 25 11.92 2.27 -1.55
C GLN A 25 11.13 1.04 -1.99
N ASP A 26 10.24 0.55 -1.14
CA ASP A 26 9.43 -0.64 -1.38
C ASP A 26 8.15 -0.54 -0.54
N LEU A 27 7.07 -1.16 -1.02
CA LEU A 27 5.83 -1.31 -0.25
C LEU A 27 5.90 -2.62 0.57
N PRO A 28 5.69 -2.58 1.90
CA PRO A 28 5.76 -3.78 2.71
C PRO A 28 4.61 -4.72 2.37
N ARG A 29 4.84 -6.01 2.63
CA ARG A 29 3.86 -7.07 2.29
C ARG A 29 2.48 -6.86 2.90
N GLY A 30 2.41 -6.11 3.99
CA GLY A 30 1.15 -5.79 4.65
C GLY A 30 0.23 -4.88 3.83
N VAL A 31 0.78 -4.01 2.97
CA VAL A 31 -0.05 -3.15 2.10
C VAL A 31 -0.87 -4.00 1.14
N TYR A 32 -0.30 -5.07 0.59
CA TYR A 32 -1.02 -5.97 -0.32
C TYR A 32 -2.15 -6.77 0.36
N ARG A 33 -2.17 -6.84 1.71
CA ARG A 33 -3.26 -7.48 2.46
C ARG A 33 -4.48 -6.57 2.66
N LEU A 34 -4.40 -5.31 2.26
CA LEU A 34 -5.50 -4.35 2.38
C LEU A 34 -6.55 -4.62 1.30
N THR A 35 -7.29 -5.72 1.45
CA THR A 35 -8.27 -6.15 0.44
C THR A 35 -9.41 -5.15 0.23
N GLN A 36 -9.69 -4.28 1.20
CA GLN A 36 -10.72 -3.23 1.09
C GLN A 36 -10.19 -1.92 0.50
N LEU A 37 -8.90 -1.87 0.14
CA LEU A 37 -8.29 -0.67 -0.41
C LEU A 37 -8.86 -0.39 -1.81
N ARG A 38 -9.40 0.81 -1.98
CA ARG A 38 -9.96 1.36 -3.22
C ARG A 38 -9.01 2.33 -3.88
N ARG A 39 -8.25 3.11 -3.10
CA ARG A 39 -7.24 4.05 -3.62
C ARG A 39 -5.90 3.81 -2.95
N LEU A 40 -4.87 3.63 -3.78
CA LEU A 40 -3.47 3.56 -3.37
C LEU A 40 -2.68 4.58 -4.17
N THR A 41 -2.10 5.57 -3.49
CA THR A 41 -1.20 6.53 -4.11
C THR A 41 0.14 6.49 -3.39
N PHE A 42 1.22 6.52 -4.15
CA PHE A 42 2.59 6.55 -3.66
C PHE A 42 3.47 7.35 -4.62
N SER A 43 2.89 8.37 -5.24
CA SER A 43 3.58 9.27 -6.16
C SER A 43 4.74 9.96 -5.44
N ASP A 44 5.79 10.34 -6.16
CA ASP A 44 6.94 11.02 -5.55
C ASP A 44 7.58 10.19 -4.42
N ASN A 45 7.73 8.88 -4.68
CA ASN A 45 8.52 7.93 -3.89
C ASN A 45 9.62 7.29 -4.73
N GLU A 46 10.52 6.58 -4.06
CA GLU A 46 11.63 5.83 -4.67
C GLU A 46 11.27 4.34 -4.90
N ILE A 47 9.99 4.03 -5.12
CA ILE A 47 9.53 2.64 -5.29
C ILE A 47 10.04 2.11 -6.63
N GLN A 48 11.03 1.22 -6.57
CA GLN A 48 11.66 0.64 -7.77
C GLN A 48 10.91 -0.60 -8.29
N ARG A 49 10.19 -1.31 -7.42
CA ARG A 49 9.42 -2.48 -7.78
C ARG A 49 8.09 -2.50 -7.06
N ILE A 50 7.09 -3.00 -7.77
CA ILE A 50 5.82 -3.41 -7.17
C ILE A 50 5.80 -4.92 -7.23
N LEU A 51 5.52 -5.55 -6.09
CA LEU A 51 5.45 -7.01 -6.02
C LEU A 51 4.15 -7.51 -6.69
N PRO A 52 4.15 -8.71 -7.30
CA PRO A 52 2.95 -9.26 -7.98
C PRO A 52 1.76 -9.45 -7.03
N GLU A 53 2.00 -9.46 -5.72
CA GLU A 53 0.99 -9.42 -4.66
C GLU A 53 0.08 -8.18 -4.73
N ILE A 54 0.40 -7.15 -5.52
CA ILE A 54 -0.54 -6.06 -5.82
C ILE A 54 -1.89 -6.55 -6.34
N GLY A 55 -1.93 -7.72 -7.01
CA GLY A 55 -3.18 -8.36 -7.44
C GLY A 55 -4.10 -8.83 -6.30
N GLN A 56 -3.63 -8.82 -5.04
CA GLN A 56 -4.47 -9.08 -3.87
C GLN A 56 -5.37 -7.90 -3.50
N LEU A 57 -5.06 -6.70 -4.00
CA LEU A 57 -5.89 -5.49 -3.85
C LEU A 57 -7.06 -5.54 -4.83
N VAL A 58 -7.98 -6.47 -4.61
CA VAL A 58 -9.10 -6.75 -5.53
C VAL A 58 -10.11 -5.61 -5.66
N ASN A 59 -10.12 -4.68 -4.71
CA ASN A 59 -11.03 -3.53 -4.70
C ASN A 59 -10.36 -2.23 -5.17
N LEU A 60 -9.11 -2.28 -5.63
CA LEU A 60 -8.38 -1.10 -6.11
C LEU A 60 -8.99 -0.60 -7.42
N GLU A 61 -9.43 0.66 -7.42
CA GLU A 61 -10.03 1.35 -8.58
C GLU A 61 -9.00 2.05 -9.48
#